data_AF-Q1YV71-F1
#
_entry.id   AF-Q1YV71-F1
#
_cell.length_a   1.000
_cell.length_b   1.000
_cell.length_c   1.000
_cell.angle_alpha   90.00
_cell.angle_beta   90.00
_cell.angle_gamma   90.00
#
_symmetry.space_group_name_H-M   'P 1'
#
loop_
_entity.id
_entity.type
_entity.pdbx_description
1 polymer ?
#
loop_
_entity_poly.entity_id
_entity_poly.type
_entity_poly.pdbx_seq_one_letter_code
_entity_poly.pdbx_strand_id
1 'polypeptide(L)'
;MAENNPDVLADDVLSTDLDDLKNKINADVLQNIPVTISVEVGRTSLKIRDLMRLTQGSVVELDRIAGEPLDLLVNNTLVAQGEVVLVNERYGVRLTSVIPTADRVKNL
;
A
#
# COMPACT_ATOMS: atom_id res chain seq x y z
N MET A 1 -15.31 -52.35 -33.78
CA MET A 1 -14.32 -51.25 -33.92
C MET A 1 -15.01 -49.96 -33.55
N ALA A 2 -14.69 -49.41 -32.39
CA ALA A 2 -15.03 -48.06 -31.95
C ALA A 2 -13.89 -47.62 -31.02
N GLU A 3 -13.50 -46.36 -31.12
CA GLU A 3 -12.22 -45.79 -30.71
C GLU A 3 -11.92 -45.88 -29.21
N ASN A 4 -10.72 -46.38 -28.87
CA ASN A 4 -10.05 -46.05 -27.62
C ASN A 4 -9.28 -44.75 -27.85
N ASN A 5 -9.79 -43.64 -27.33
CA ASN A 5 -9.09 -42.36 -27.31
C ASN A 5 -8.44 -42.15 -25.93
N PRO A 6 -7.11 -42.27 -25.78
CA PRO A 6 -6.43 -42.20 -24.47
C PRO A 6 -6.01 -40.78 -24.06
N ASP A 7 -6.68 -39.73 -24.55
CA ASP A 7 -6.12 -38.37 -24.55
C ASP A 7 -6.80 -37.38 -23.58
N VAL A 8 -7.33 -37.87 -22.44
CA VAL A 8 -8.03 -37.02 -21.45
C VAL A 8 -7.41 -37.12 -20.05
N LEU A 9 -6.10 -36.92 -19.89
CA LEU A 9 -5.50 -36.93 -18.53
C LEU A 9 -4.30 -35.98 -18.29
N ALA A 10 -4.00 -35.02 -19.17
CA ALA A 10 -2.76 -34.22 -19.00
C ALA A 10 -2.95 -32.77 -18.48
N ASP A 11 -4.15 -32.20 -18.50
CA ASP A 11 -4.30 -30.74 -18.31
C ASP A 11 -4.86 -30.31 -16.94
N ASP A 12 -5.39 -31.24 -16.14
CA ASP A 12 -6.11 -30.94 -14.88
C ASP A 12 -5.24 -31.12 -13.61
N VAL A 13 -4.00 -31.58 -13.77
CA VAL A 13 -3.10 -31.86 -12.63
C VAL A 13 -2.19 -30.68 -12.28
N LEU A 14 -2.01 -29.70 -13.17
CA LEU A 14 -1.07 -28.59 -12.97
C LEU A 14 -1.69 -27.35 -12.29
N SER A 15 -3.02 -27.22 -12.31
CA SER A 15 -3.75 -26.08 -11.75
C SER A 15 -3.86 -26.12 -10.23
N THR A 16 -3.98 -27.32 -9.65
CA THR A 16 -4.17 -27.54 -8.21
C THR A 16 -2.96 -27.10 -7.38
N ASP A 17 -1.74 -27.29 -7.88
CA ASP A 17 -0.50 -26.96 -7.14
C ASP A 17 -0.26 -25.44 -6.99
N LEU A 18 -0.72 -24.63 -7.94
CA LEU A 18 -0.57 -23.17 -7.89
C LEU A 18 -1.58 -22.52 -6.93
N ASP A 19 -2.78 -23.09 -6.82
CA ASP A 19 -3.81 -22.61 -5.90
C ASP A 19 -3.56 -23.10 -4.47
N ASP A 20 -2.94 -24.27 -4.29
CA ASP A 20 -2.48 -24.75 -2.98
C ASP A 20 -1.26 -23.97 -2.45
N LEU A 21 -0.36 -23.49 -3.33
CA LEU A 21 0.74 -22.61 -2.92
C LEU A 21 0.22 -21.23 -2.47
N LYS A 22 -0.83 -20.69 -3.13
CA LYS A 22 -1.52 -19.48 -2.68
C LYS A 22 -2.21 -19.68 -1.32
N ASN A 23 -2.75 -20.87 -1.05
CA ASN A 23 -3.38 -21.21 0.23
C ASN A 23 -2.37 -21.53 1.35
N LYS A 24 -1.13 -21.91 1.03
CA LYS A 24 -0.06 -22.22 2.02
C LYS A 24 0.61 -21.00 2.63
N ILE A 25 0.41 -19.80 2.08
CA ILE A 25 0.69 -18.60 2.84
C ILE A 25 -0.45 -18.48 3.85
N ASN A 26 -0.27 -19.09 5.03
CA ASN A 26 -1.22 -19.01 6.13
C ASN A 26 -1.59 -17.54 6.34
N ALA A 27 -2.87 -17.22 6.26
CA ALA A 27 -3.38 -15.87 6.49
C ALA A 27 -2.92 -15.31 7.85
N ASP A 28 -2.69 -16.19 8.82
CA ASP A 28 -2.15 -15.86 10.14
C ASP A 28 -0.70 -15.35 10.08
N VAL A 29 0.11 -15.85 9.14
CA VAL A 29 1.47 -15.35 8.94
C VAL A 29 1.43 -13.96 8.33
N LEU A 30 0.58 -13.73 7.32
CA LEU A 30 0.42 -12.42 6.68
C LEU A 30 -0.04 -11.33 7.65
N GLN A 31 -0.96 -11.67 8.57
CA GLN A 31 -1.46 -10.74 9.59
C GLN A 31 -0.38 -10.26 10.57
N ASN A 32 0.70 -11.03 10.74
CA ASN A 32 1.78 -10.73 11.68
C ASN A 32 2.97 -9.98 11.04
N ILE A 33 2.90 -9.67 9.74
CA ILE A 33 3.98 -8.95 9.06
C ILE A 33 3.93 -7.47 9.47
N PRO A 34 4.99 -6.93 10.09
CA PRO A 34 5.04 -5.52 10.43
C PRO A 34 5.13 -4.68 9.16
N VAL A 35 4.33 -3.60 9.09
CA VAL A 35 4.35 -2.64 7.99
C VAL A 35 4.64 -1.23 8.49
N THR A 36 5.43 -0.49 7.73
CA THR A 36 5.69 0.93 8.00
C THR A 36 4.64 1.77 7.32
N ILE A 37 3.97 2.62 8.11
CA ILE A 37 3.01 3.60 7.61
C ILE A 37 3.68 4.97 7.60
N SER A 38 3.65 5.63 6.46
CA SER A 38 4.09 7.01 6.31
C SER A 38 2.87 7.93 6.31
N VAL A 39 2.96 9.06 7.01
CA VAL A 39 1.95 10.12 6.98
C VAL A 39 2.56 11.30 6.25
N GLU A 40 1.92 11.74 5.17
CA GLU A 40 2.43 12.83 4.34
C GLU A 40 1.61 14.10 4.52
N VAL A 41 2.31 15.20 4.83
CA VAL A 41 1.72 16.55 4.85
C VAL A 41 1.43 17.04 3.43
N GLY A 42 2.27 16.67 2.46
CA GLY A 42 2.13 17.03 1.05
C GLY A 42 3.39 16.68 0.26
N ARG A 43 3.32 16.80 -1.06
CA ARG A 43 4.45 16.55 -1.95
C ARG A 43 4.77 17.80 -2.76
N THR A 44 5.94 17.85 -3.37
CA THR A 44 6.23 18.84 -4.40
C THR A 44 7.33 18.30 -5.29
N SER A 45 7.42 18.81 -6.51
CA SER A 45 8.48 18.45 -7.45
C SER A 45 9.35 19.66 -7.70
N LEU A 46 10.64 19.54 -7.37
CA LEU A 46 11.64 20.57 -7.60
C LEU A 46 12.59 20.13 -8.71
N LYS A 47 13.07 21.09 -9.51
CA LYS A 47 14.20 20.83 -10.41
C LYS A 47 15.45 20.62 -9.55
N ILE A 48 16.36 19.75 -10.01
CA ILE A 48 17.59 19.42 -9.29
C ILE A 48 18.41 20.68 -8.92
N ARG A 49 18.41 21.69 -9.79
CA ARG A 49 19.08 22.98 -9.56
C ARG A 49 18.53 23.70 -8.33
N ASP A 50 17.21 23.70 -8.15
CA ASP A 50 16.53 24.42 -7.07
C ASP A 50 16.71 23.65 -5.75
N LEU A 51 16.69 22.31 -5.80
CA LEU A 51 17.01 21.46 -4.65
C LEU A 51 18.42 21.74 -4.10
N MET A 52 19.42 21.85 -4.98
CA MET A 52 20.81 22.13 -4.59
C MET A 52 21.03 23.53 -4.01
N ARG A 53 20.06 24.45 -4.16
CA ARG A 53 20.11 25.81 -3.62
C ARG A 53 19.44 25.93 -2.25
N LEU A 54 18.76 24.89 -1.76
CA LEU A 54 18.14 24.92 -0.44
C LEU A 54 19.20 25.05 0.65
N THR A 55 18.96 25.98 1.56
CA THR A 55 19.80 26.25 2.73
C THR A 55 18.93 26.32 3.98
N GLN A 56 19.56 26.39 5.15
CA GLN A 56 18.84 26.58 6.41
C GLN A 56 17.92 27.81 6.32
N GLY A 57 16.65 27.63 6.66
CA GLY A 57 15.63 28.68 6.58
C GLY A 57 14.91 28.77 5.24
N SER A 58 15.28 27.96 4.24
CA SER A 58 14.51 27.86 2.99
C SER A 58 13.11 27.29 3.26
N VAL A 59 12.09 27.89 2.65
CA VAL A 59 10.70 27.42 2.73
C VAL A 59 10.35 26.75 1.39
N VAL A 60 9.86 25.51 1.46
CA VAL A 60 9.43 24.75 0.29
C VAL A 60 7.91 24.62 0.34
N GLU A 61 7.25 25.13 -0.69
CA GLU A 61 5.80 25.03 -0.85
C GLU A 61 5.40 23.63 -1.35
N LEU A 62 4.35 23.07 -0.75
CA LEU A 62 3.79 21.77 -1.09
C LEU A 62 2.54 21.93 -1.96
N ASP A 63 2.17 20.88 -2.66
CA ASP A 63 1.00 20.80 -3.55
C ASP A 63 -0.36 20.71 -2.83
N ARG A 64 -0.35 20.59 -1.48
CA ARG A 64 -1.55 20.42 -0.67
C ARG A 64 -2.00 21.72 0.00
N ILE A 65 -3.30 21.96 0.00
CA ILE A 65 -3.91 23.10 0.69
C ILE A 65 -4.01 22.81 2.19
N ALA A 66 -3.73 23.81 3.03
CA ALA A 66 -3.86 23.69 4.47
C ALA A 66 -5.31 23.36 4.88
N GLY A 67 -5.47 22.41 5.79
CA GLY A 67 -6.78 21.96 6.29
C GLY A 67 -7.35 20.74 5.56
N GLU A 68 -6.73 20.29 4.48
CA GLU A 68 -7.08 19.00 3.88
C GLU A 68 -6.57 17.83 4.75
N PRO A 69 -7.28 16.69 4.78
CA PRO A 69 -6.80 15.48 5.42
C PRO A 69 -5.42 15.08 4.88
N LEU A 70 -4.57 14.53 5.74
CA LEU A 70 -3.27 13.98 5.39
C LEU A 70 -3.41 12.57 4.80
N ASP A 71 -2.48 12.24 3.92
CA ASP A 71 -2.44 10.91 3.31
C ASP A 71 -1.63 9.96 4.18
N LEU A 72 -2.16 8.75 4.37
CA LEU A 72 -1.46 7.65 4.99
C LEU A 72 -1.10 6.65 3.91
N LEU A 73 0.19 6.35 3.80
CA LEU A 73 0.73 5.47 2.78
C LEU A 73 1.45 4.28 3.38
N VAL A 74 1.43 3.17 2.65
CA VAL A 74 2.28 2.01 2.88
C VAL A 74 2.90 1.65 1.55
N ASN A 75 4.23 1.49 1.50
CA ASN A 75 4.95 1.23 0.24
C ASN A 75 4.58 2.20 -0.90
N ASN A 76 4.43 3.49 -0.60
CA ASN A 76 3.97 4.55 -1.53
C ASN A 76 2.52 4.41 -2.04
N THR A 77 1.77 3.43 -1.59
CA THR A 77 0.34 3.26 -1.90
C THR A 77 -0.50 3.96 -0.86
N LEU A 78 -1.44 4.82 -1.30
CA LEU A 78 -2.44 5.43 -0.41
C LEU A 78 -3.31 4.33 0.20
N VAL A 79 -3.45 4.32 1.52
CA VAL A 79 -4.29 3.33 2.24
C VAL A 79 -5.40 4.00 3.06
N ALA A 80 -5.21 5.24 3.47
CA ALA A 80 -6.19 5.99 4.25
C ALA A 80 -5.91 7.50 4.17
N GLN A 81 -6.87 8.29 4.64
CA GLN A 81 -6.72 9.72 4.91
C GLN A 81 -7.09 10.01 6.36
N GLY A 82 -6.50 11.04 6.93
CA GLY A 82 -6.75 11.41 8.32
C GLY A 82 -6.23 12.76 8.74
N GLU A 83 -6.64 13.21 9.91
CA GLU A 83 -6.26 14.50 10.47
C GLU A 83 -5.26 14.33 11.62
N VAL A 84 -4.31 15.26 11.73
CA VAL A 84 -3.38 15.25 12.86
C VAL A 84 -4.11 15.64 14.14
N VAL A 85 -3.93 14.83 15.17
CA VAL A 85 -4.49 15.05 16.50
C VAL A 85 -3.39 14.95 17.54
N LEU A 86 -3.56 15.62 18.67
CA LEU A 86 -2.69 15.44 19.83
C LEU A 86 -3.35 14.48 20.82
N VAL A 87 -2.65 13.40 21.18
CA VAL A 87 -3.11 12.41 22.15
C VAL A 87 -1.98 12.17 23.16
N ASN A 88 -2.24 12.43 24.44
CA ASN A 88 -1.24 12.29 25.51
C ASN A 88 0.09 13.00 25.19
N GLU A 89 0.01 14.25 24.73
CA GLU A 89 1.16 15.08 24.33
C GLU A 89 1.99 14.51 23.16
N ARG A 90 1.46 13.52 22.43
CA ARG A 90 2.06 12.93 21.25
C ARG A 90 1.21 13.19 20.02
N TYR A 91 1.85 13.33 18.87
CA TYR A 91 1.14 13.37 17.60
C TYR A 91 0.49 12.00 17.32
N GLY A 92 -0.75 12.05 16.87
CA GLY A 92 -1.51 10.93 16.33
C GLY A 92 -2.24 11.34 15.06
N VAL A 93 -2.83 10.37 14.38
CA VAL A 93 -3.66 10.60 13.19
C VAL A 93 -5.01 9.96 13.40
N ARG A 94 -6.08 10.76 13.29
CA ARG A 94 -7.45 10.28 13.29
C ARG A 94 -7.85 10.00 11.84
N LEU A 95 -8.16 8.74 11.54
CA LEU A 95 -8.61 8.34 10.20
C LEU A 95 -9.96 8.98 9.88
N THR A 96 -10.05 9.64 8.73
CA THR A 96 -11.29 10.21 8.18
C THR A 96 -11.86 9.33 7.08
N SER A 97 -11.00 8.66 6.31
CA SER A 97 -11.38 7.72 5.26
C SER A 97 -10.36 6.59 5.17
N VAL A 98 -10.81 5.36 4.88
CA VAL A 98 -9.96 4.16 4.77
C VAL A 98 -10.33 3.39 3.52
N ILE A 99 -9.32 3.01 2.73
CA ILE A 99 -9.51 2.21 1.52
C ILE A 99 -9.85 0.77 1.92
N PRO A 100 -10.80 0.10 1.23
CA PRO A 100 -11.20 -1.27 1.55
C PRO A 100 -10.02 -2.23 1.60
N THR A 101 -10.05 -3.16 2.56
CA THR A 101 -8.97 -4.14 2.80
C THR A 101 -8.62 -4.97 1.57
N ALA A 102 -9.62 -5.33 0.76
CA ALA A 102 -9.45 -6.10 -0.47
C ALA A 102 -8.57 -5.38 -1.51
N ASP A 103 -8.57 -4.05 -1.49
CA ASP A 103 -7.80 -3.22 -2.41
C ASP A 103 -6.42 -2.85 -1.84
N ARG A 104 -6.26 -2.90 -0.51
CA ARG A 104 -4.98 -2.65 0.17
C ARG A 104 -3.98 -3.77 -0.08
N VAL A 105 -4.40 -5.03 0.04
CA VAL A 105 -3.50 -6.20 -0.10
C VAL A 105 -3.04 -6.40 -1.54
N LYS A 106 -3.81 -5.96 -2.53
CA LYS A 106 -3.42 -6.06 -3.95
C LYS A 106 -2.32 -5.08 -4.36
N ASN A 107 -2.14 -3.99 -3.61
CA ASN A 107 -1.28 -2.85 -3.96
C ASN A 107 -0.08 -2.68 -2.99
N LEU A 108 0.16 -3.67 -2.14
CA LEU A 108 1.29 -3.75 -1.20
C LEU A 108 2.40 -4.65 -1.75
#